data_AF-A0A399XJW4-F1
#
_entry.id   AF-A0A399XJW4-F1
#
_cell.length_a   1.000
_cell.length_b   1.000
_cell.length_c   1.000
_cell.angle_alpha   90.00
_cell.angle_beta   90.00
_cell.angle_gamma   90.00
#
_symmetry.space_group_name_H-M   'P 1'
#
loop_
_entity.id
_entity.type
_entity.pdbx_description
1 polymer ?
#
loop_
_entity_poly.entity_id
_entity_poly.type
_entity_poly.pdbx_seq_one_letter_code
_entity_poly.pdbx_strand_id
1 'polypeptide(L)'
;MGTDPRGGSRMRKSLPVEDLARDSRFVRVDPMVRLQDPRSALRESAGGARGGRIKITPSSPEESDAARGLMHGIFMGEVQALEGAGRTCWDFDIGTAQDEAPFELKLDMARQCWDEARHVEISVKLSEWMGTEIGEFSEATFLYEAACNPDPVLRLTGVNRALEGLAIDVFNTMKEFAGSAGDPVLEYCEDWMLADEVTHVKMGSDWLRRITADDPERRDRALEFQHVVDKLFSLGGVRGEEDDSPIRLARRFRELAGFADEEIDEIAEASSEARREVEAMQAANRSVLEE
;
A
#
# COMPACT_ATOMS: atom_id res chain seq x y z
N MET A 1 14.97 2.17 -33.86
CA MET A 1 15.20 3.51 -33.27
C MET A 1 14.75 4.55 -34.29
N GLY A 2 13.58 5.16 -34.10
CA GLY A 2 13.09 6.23 -34.98
C GLY A 2 13.39 7.60 -34.38
N THR A 3 14.04 8.47 -35.15
CA THR A 3 14.41 9.83 -34.74
C THR A 3 13.32 10.84 -35.11
N ASP A 4 12.85 11.61 -34.14
CA ASP A 4 11.98 12.79 -34.31
C ASP A 4 12.78 13.93 -34.99
N PRO A 5 12.24 14.58 -36.03
CA PRO A 5 12.91 15.68 -36.74
C PRO A 5 13.13 16.96 -35.93
N ARG A 6 12.72 17.04 -34.66
CA ARG A 6 12.86 18.26 -33.81
C ARG A 6 13.95 18.23 -32.75
N GLY A 7 14.87 17.26 -32.75
CA GLY A 7 16.11 17.31 -31.96
C GLY A 7 15.98 17.38 -30.43
N GLY A 8 14.77 17.43 -29.87
CA GLY A 8 14.50 17.32 -28.45
C GLY A 8 14.57 15.85 -28.04
N SER A 9 15.41 15.53 -27.04
CA SER A 9 15.32 14.25 -26.34
C SER A 9 13.88 14.06 -25.88
N ARG A 10 13.17 13.05 -26.43
CA ARG A 10 11.83 12.69 -25.97
C ARG A 10 12.01 12.25 -24.52
N MET A 11 11.61 13.09 -23.56
CA MET A 11 11.69 12.74 -22.15
C MET A 11 11.01 11.38 -21.93
N ARG A 12 11.69 10.51 -21.19
CA ARG A 12 11.21 9.16 -20.92
C ARG A 12 9.88 9.28 -20.16
N LYS A 13 8.77 8.80 -20.74
CA LYS A 13 7.44 8.82 -20.10
C LYS A 13 7.23 7.67 -19.09
N SER A 14 8.16 6.72 -19.01
CA SER A 14 8.09 5.59 -18.09
C SER A 14 9.43 5.44 -17.38
N LEU A 15 9.39 5.49 -16.06
CA LEU A 15 10.53 5.20 -15.19
C LEU A 15 10.28 3.82 -14.56
N PRO A 16 10.87 2.75 -15.11
CA PRO A 16 10.71 1.42 -14.56
C PRO A 16 11.33 1.35 -13.15
N VAL A 17 10.95 0.34 -12.37
CA VAL A 17 11.36 0.20 -10.96
C VAL A 17 12.88 0.21 -10.82
N GLU A 18 13.59 -0.41 -11.76
CA GLU A 18 15.04 -0.53 -11.77
C GLU A 18 15.72 0.84 -11.89
N ASP A 19 15.04 1.83 -12.47
CA ASP A 19 15.54 3.20 -12.66
C ASP A 19 15.20 4.13 -11.48
N LEU A 20 14.47 3.66 -10.45
CA LEU A 20 14.17 4.46 -9.26
C LEU A 20 15.48 4.94 -8.60
N ALA A 21 15.58 6.25 -8.39
CA ALA A 21 16.72 6.89 -7.74
C ALA A 21 16.64 6.74 -6.21
N ARG A 22 16.78 5.51 -5.70
CA ARG A 22 16.89 5.26 -4.26
C ARG A 22 18.33 5.49 -3.80
N ASP A 23 18.47 6.07 -2.62
CA ASP A 23 19.75 6.19 -1.93
C ASP A 23 20.36 4.81 -1.62
N SER A 24 21.69 4.73 -1.48
CA SER A 24 22.41 3.46 -1.23
C SER A 24 22.00 2.73 0.06
N ARG A 25 21.31 3.40 0.98
CA ARG A 25 20.77 2.78 2.20
C ARG A 25 19.61 1.82 1.91
N PHE A 26 18.83 2.06 0.86
CA PHE A 26 17.64 1.24 0.57
C PHE A 26 18.03 -0.11 -0.04
N VAL A 27 17.45 -1.18 0.49
CA VAL A 27 17.66 -2.54 0.00
C VAL A 27 16.36 -3.06 -0.58
N ARG A 28 16.28 -3.09 -1.91
CA ARG A 28 15.17 -3.73 -2.64
C ARG A 28 15.31 -5.23 -2.59
N VAL A 29 14.22 -5.89 -2.24
CA VAL A 29 14.14 -7.35 -2.26
C VAL A 29 13.01 -7.79 -3.19
N ASP A 30 13.26 -8.85 -3.95
CA ASP A 30 12.21 -9.46 -4.75
C ASP A 30 11.10 -9.96 -3.80
N PRO A 31 9.81 -9.64 -4.06
CA PRO A 31 8.70 -10.09 -3.25
C PRO A 31 8.72 -11.60 -2.96
N MET A 32 9.20 -12.42 -3.91
CA MET A 32 9.27 -13.89 -3.79
C MET A 32 10.32 -14.39 -2.80
N VAL A 33 11.36 -13.60 -2.53
CA VAL A 33 12.42 -13.95 -1.55
C VAL A 33 12.40 -13.07 -0.32
N ARG A 34 11.50 -12.07 -0.25
CA ARG A 34 11.32 -11.17 0.88
C ARG A 34 11.14 -11.89 2.21
N LEU A 35 10.41 -13.01 2.24
CA LEU A 35 10.22 -13.79 3.47
C LEU A 35 11.51 -14.42 4.00
N GLN A 36 12.52 -14.58 3.14
CA GLN A 36 13.82 -15.17 3.46
C GLN A 36 14.87 -14.10 3.78
N ASP A 37 14.61 -12.82 3.49
CA ASP A 37 15.54 -11.72 3.74
C ASP A 37 15.69 -11.46 5.26
N PRO A 38 16.93 -11.36 5.80
CA PRO A 38 17.15 -11.09 7.21
C PRO A 38 16.65 -9.70 7.66
N ARG A 39 16.42 -8.76 6.74
CA ARG A 39 15.85 -7.43 6.98
C ARG A 39 14.32 -7.41 6.87
N SER A 40 13.71 -8.57 6.65
CA SER A 40 12.26 -8.69 6.64
C SER A 40 11.77 -8.82 8.08
N ALA A 41 11.08 -7.81 8.58
CA ALA A 41 10.45 -7.87 9.91
C ALA A 41 9.41 -9.01 10.03
N LEU A 42 8.88 -9.49 8.89
CA LEU A 42 8.00 -10.66 8.83
C LEU A 42 8.74 -11.98 9.12
N ARG A 43 10.08 -12.01 8.98
CA ARG A 43 10.91 -13.21 9.19
C ARG A 43 11.16 -13.49 10.66
N GLU A 44 11.41 -12.47 11.48
CA GLU A 44 11.66 -12.68 12.92
C GLU A 44 10.42 -13.20 13.65
N SER A 45 9.22 -12.74 13.26
CA SER A 45 7.94 -13.32 13.71
C SER A 45 7.73 -14.78 13.27
N ALA A 46 8.44 -15.27 12.24
CA ALA A 46 8.34 -16.63 11.74
C ALA A 46 9.38 -17.60 12.36
N GLY A 47 10.36 -17.10 13.12
CA GLY A 47 11.47 -17.90 13.68
C GLY A 47 11.17 -18.61 15.00
N GLY A 48 10.06 -18.28 15.68
CA GLY A 48 9.60 -19.00 16.86
C GLY A 48 9.01 -20.37 16.48
N ALA A 49 9.28 -21.41 17.28
CA ALA A 49 8.83 -22.80 17.04
C ALA A 49 7.30 -23.04 17.10
N ARG A 50 6.50 -22.02 16.85
CA ARG A 50 5.06 -22.04 16.56
C ARG A 50 4.88 -21.07 15.41
N GLY A 51 4.34 -21.50 14.27
CA GLY A 51 4.00 -20.64 13.13
C GLY A 51 3.03 -19.53 13.52
N GLY A 52 3.59 -18.47 14.10
CA GLY A 52 2.90 -17.54 14.99
C GLY A 52 2.62 -16.23 14.28
N ARG A 53 1.34 -15.96 14.16
CA ARG A 53 0.71 -14.69 13.77
C ARG A 53 1.45 -13.47 14.30
N ILE A 54 1.63 -12.45 13.47
CA ILE A 54 2.13 -11.13 13.86
C ILE A 54 1.03 -10.45 14.67
N LYS A 55 0.93 -10.75 15.96
CA LYS A 55 0.12 -9.94 16.87
C LYS A 55 1.05 -8.87 17.45
N ILE A 56 0.87 -7.61 17.07
CA ILE A 56 1.67 -6.52 17.63
C ILE A 56 1.17 -6.27 19.05
N THR A 57 1.92 -6.73 20.05
CA THR A 57 1.69 -6.39 21.46
C THR A 57 2.82 -5.49 21.98
N PRO A 58 2.60 -4.69 23.05
CA PRO A 58 3.62 -3.72 23.49
C PRO A 58 4.75 -4.26 24.38
N SER A 59 4.83 -5.56 24.66
CA SER A 59 5.53 -6.06 25.86
C SER A 59 6.72 -6.98 25.61
N SER A 60 7.07 -7.30 24.36
CA SER A 60 8.28 -8.10 24.05
C SER A 60 9.31 -7.38 23.16
N PRO A 61 10.61 -7.71 23.28
CA PRO A 61 11.66 -7.16 22.41
C PRO A 61 11.52 -7.54 20.92
N GLU A 62 11.08 -8.76 20.61
CA GLU A 62 10.82 -9.21 19.22
C GLU A 62 9.65 -8.42 18.60
N GLU A 63 8.69 -7.94 19.40
CA GLU A 63 7.61 -7.06 18.96
C GLU A 63 8.12 -5.65 18.57
N SER A 64 9.23 -5.18 19.15
CA SER A 64 9.84 -3.91 18.78
C SER A 64 10.29 -3.92 17.31
N ASP A 65 10.81 -5.03 16.81
CA ASP A 65 11.33 -5.12 15.44
C ASP A 65 10.20 -5.33 14.43
N ALA A 66 9.16 -6.06 14.82
CA ALA A 66 7.93 -6.15 14.03
C ALA A 66 7.24 -4.79 13.86
N ALA A 67 7.11 -4.01 14.94
CA ALA A 67 6.52 -2.67 14.89
C ALA A 67 7.41 -1.69 14.09
N ARG A 68 8.72 -1.69 14.31
CA ARG A 68 9.69 -0.88 13.54
C ARG A 68 9.68 -1.23 12.05
N GLY A 69 9.56 -2.51 11.73
CA GLY A 69 9.45 -2.99 10.36
C GLY A 69 8.14 -2.63 9.67
N LEU A 70 7.01 -2.68 10.40
CA LEU A 70 5.73 -2.20 9.89
C LEU A 70 5.78 -0.69 9.63
N MET A 71 6.35 0.10 10.55
CA MET A 71 6.55 1.54 10.38
C MET A 71 7.44 1.86 9.17
N HIS A 72 8.51 1.08 8.97
CA HIS A 72 9.32 1.20 7.75
C HIS A 72 8.51 0.83 6.49
N GLY A 73 7.61 -0.14 6.58
CA GLY A 73 6.66 -0.47 5.52
C GLY A 73 5.75 0.71 5.16
N ILE A 74 5.18 1.38 6.16
CA ILE A 74 4.38 2.60 6.01
C ILE A 74 5.22 3.69 5.32
N PHE A 75 6.38 4.02 5.88
CA PHE A 75 7.33 4.98 5.29
C PHE A 75 7.58 4.71 3.80
N MET A 76 7.79 3.45 3.42
CA MET A 76 8.00 3.07 2.03
C MET A 76 6.75 3.13 1.17
N GLY A 77 5.56 2.93 1.76
CA GLY A 77 4.27 3.22 1.14
C GLY A 77 4.18 4.70 0.77
N GLU A 78 4.45 5.60 1.73
CA GLU A 78 4.38 7.05 1.54
C GLU A 78 5.30 7.55 0.42
N VAL A 79 6.54 7.06 0.38
CA VAL A 79 7.49 7.40 -0.70
C VAL A 79 6.92 7.00 -2.07
N GLN A 80 6.28 5.84 -2.16
CA GLN A 80 5.74 5.34 -3.42
C GLN A 80 4.41 6.01 -3.80
N ALA A 81 3.56 6.33 -2.81
CA ALA A 81 2.32 7.08 -3.01
C ALA A 81 2.64 8.49 -3.54
N LEU A 82 3.62 9.16 -2.93
CA LEU A 82 4.17 10.43 -3.40
C LEU A 82 4.61 10.36 -4.87
N GLU A 83 5.41 9.35 -5.21
CA GLU A 83 5.87 9.12 -6.58
C GLU A 83 4.71 8.82 -7.54
N GLY A 84 3.74 8.03 -7.11
CA GLY A 84 2.57 7.66 -7.90
C GLY A 84 1.65 8.85 -8.19
N ALA A 85 1.39 9.68 -7.19
CA ALA A 85 0.61 10.90 -7.33
C ALA A 85 1.32 11.92 -8.23
N GLY A 86 2.62 12.13 -8.01
CA GLY A 86 3.47 12.99 -8.86
C GLY A 86 3.50 12.52 -10.32
N ARG A 87 3.61 11.21 -10.56
CA ARG A 87 3.54 10.65 -11.91
C ARG A 87 2.18 10.79 -12.56
N THR A 88 1.09 10.63 -11.82
CA THR A 88 -0.26 10.85 -12.38
C THR A 88 -0.42 12.30 -12.84
N CYS A 89 0.23 13.26 -12.16
CA CYS A 89 0.32 14.65 -12.60
C CYS A 89 1.18 14.84 -13.86
N TRP A 90 2.10 13.93 -14.15
CA TRP A 90 3.08 14.06 -15.24
C TRP A 90 2.72 13.26 -16.50
N ASP A 91 2.33 12.00 -16.35
CA ASP A 91 2.27 11.00 -17.42
C ASP A 91 1.14 11.26 -18.43
N PHE A 92 0.02 11.79 -17.94
CA PHE A 92 -1.21 11.97 -18.71
C PHE A 92 -1.36 13.41 -19.19
N ASP A 93 -1.70 13.60 -20.46
CA ASP A 93 -2.06 14.91 -20.98
C ASP A 93 -3.43 15.35 -20.40
N ILE A 94 -3.68 16.67 -20.33
CA ILE A 94 -4.94 17.21 -19.82
C ILE A 94 -6.02 17.00 -20.87
N GLY A 95 -7.10 16.31 -20.50
CA GLY A 95 -8.27 16.13 -21.35
C GLY A 95 -9.23 15.08 -20.82
N THR A 96 -10.07 14.54 -21.68
CA THR A 96 -11.14 13.59 -21.33
C THR A 96 -11.11 12.34 -22.22
N ALA A 97 -10.11 12.19 -23.09
CA ALA A 97 -9.90 10.96 -23.82
C ALA A 97 -9.51 9.81 -22.88
N GLN A 98 -9.48 8.59 -23.42
CA GLN A 98 -9.25 7.40 -22.60
C GLN A 98 -7.88 7.40 -21.90
N ASP A 99 -6.84 7.91 -22.55
CA ASP A 99 -5.46 8.00 -22.08
C ASP A 99 -5.08 9.38 -21.52
N GLU A 100 -6.08 10.24 -21.28
CA GLU A 100 -5.92 11.58 -20.71
C GLU A 100 -6.54 11.66 -19.30
N ALA A 101 -6.13 12.68 -18.54
CA ALA A 101 -6.68 12.96 -17.21
C ALA A 101 -7.27 14.37 -17.15
N PRO A 102 -8.49 14.56 -16.62
CA PRO A 102 -9.06 15.90 -16.41
C PRO A 102 -8.16 16.77 -15.55
N PHE A 103 -8.16 18.08 -15.79
CA PHE A 103 -7.31 19.01 -15.04
C PHE A 103 -7.57 18.95 -13.53
N GLU A 104 -8.84 18.86 -13.13
CA GLU A 104 -9.24 18.79 -11.74
C GLU A 104 -8.76 17.51 -11.07
N LEU A 105 -8.74 16.37 -11.80
CA LEU A 105 -8.16 15.13 -11.29
C LEU A 105 -6.66 15.35 -11.04
N LYS A 106 -5.94 15.91 -12.00
CA LYS A 106 -4.51 16.19 -11.84
C LYS A 106 -4.24 17.17 -10.69
N LEU A 107 -5.12 18.15 -10.48
CA LEU A 107 -5.01 19.08 -9.36
C LEU A 107 -5.23 18.38 -8.01
N ASP A 108 -6.18 17.45 -7.93
CA ASP A 108 -6.39 16.64 -6.73
C ASP A 108 -5.22 15.68 -6.47
N MET A 109 -4.67 15.03 -7.51
CA MET A 109 -3.44 14.24 -7.39
C MET A 109 -2.23 15.08 -6.95
N ALA A 110 -2.15 16.35 -7.35
CA ALA A 110 -1.10 17.25 -6.90
C ALA A 110 -1.24 17.62 -5.42
N ARG A 111 -2.47 17.67 -4.88
CA ARG A 111 -2.72 17.83 -3.45
C ARG A 111 -2.31 16.59 -2.68
N GLN A 112 -2.74 15.41 -3.14
CA GLN A 112 -2.28 14.15 -2.56
C GLN A 112 -0.75 14.07 -2.54
N CYS A 113 -0.08 14.39 -3.66
CA CYS A 113 1.38 14.45 -3.72
C CYS A 113 2.01 15.36 -2.64
N TRP A 114 1.36 16.46 -2.28
CA TRP A 114 1.80 17.29 -1.16
C TRP A 114 1.56 16.62 0.21
N ASP A 115 0.42 15.99 0.38
CA ASP A 115 0.08 15.26 1.61
C ASP A 115 1.03 14.08 1.85
N GLU A 116 1.38 13.31 0.81
CA GLU A 116 2.35 12.21 0.90
C GLU A 116 3.78 12.71 1.18
N ALA A 117 4.17 13.87 0.64
CA ALA A 117 5.48 14.45 0.95
C ALA A 117 5.59 14.74 2.45
N ARG A 118 4.50 15.20 3.07
CA ARG A 118 4.38 15.35 4.51
C ARG A 118 4.42 14.01 5.25
N HIS A 119 3.70 12.99 4.76
CA HIS A 119 3.68 11.67 5.39
C HIS A 119 5.07 11.04 5.38
N VAL A 120 5.85 11.23 4.32
CA VAL A 120 7.28 10.87 4.25
C VAL A 120 8.07 11.58 5.35
N GLU A 121 7.91 12.90 5.53
CA GLU A 121 8.60 13.64 6.59
C GLU A 121 8.22 13.14 8.00
N ILE A 122 6.93 12.89 8.24
CA ILE A 122 6.44 12.35 9.51
C ILE A 122 7.01 10.95 9.74
N SER A 123 6.98 10.09 8.74
CA SER A 123 7.49 8.71 8.81
C SER A 123 8.99 8.65 9.08
N VAL A 124 9.78 9.59 8.55
CA VAL A 124 11.20 9.74 8.92
C VAL A 124 11.34 10.08 10.40
N LYS A 125 10.51 10.99 10.93
CA LYS A 125 10.54 11.35 12.36
C LYS A 125 10.04 10.23 13.26
N LEU A 126 9.04 9.47 12.86
CA LEU A 126 8.59 8.29 13.58
C LEU A 126 9.64 7.18 13.54
N SER A 127 10.36 7.01 12.42
CA SER A 127 11.49 6.07 12.35
C SER A 127 12.57 6.46 13.36
N GLU A 128 12.97 7.73 13.41
CA GLU A 128 13.92 8.24 14.42
C GLU A 128 13.39 8.02 15.86
N TRP A 129 12.11 8.30 16.10
CA TRP A 129 11.44 8.15 17.40
C TRP A 129 11.43 6.69 17.89
N MET A 130 11.17 5.75 16.98
CA MET A 130 11.15 4.31 17.25
C MET A 130 12.55 3.69 17.25
N GLY A 131 13.61 4.45 16.97
CA GLY A 131 14.98 3.95 16.92
C GLY A 131 15.28 3.10 15.69
N THR A 132 14.67 3.42 14.55
CA THR A 132 14.90 2.78 13.24
C THR A 132 15.77 3.68 12.36
N GLU A 133 16.72 3.08 11.64
CA GLU A 133 17.47 3.77 10.59
C GLU A 133 16.82 3.59 9.20
N ILE A 134 16.93 4.62 8.35
CA ILE A 134 16.49 4.51 6.94
C ILE A 134 17.28 3.39 6.26
N GLY A 135 16.57 2.40 5.71
CA GLY A 135 17.17 1.25 5.04
C GLY A 135 17.54 0.08 5.97
N GLU A 136 17.21 0.17 7.26
CA GLU A 136 17.37 -0.95 8.21
C GLU A 136 16.54 -2.18 7.77
N PHE A 137 15.33 -1.93 7.26
CA PHE A 137 14.44 -2.96 6.73
C PHE A 137 14.42 -2.94 5.18
N SER A 138 14.09 -4.09 4.59
CA SER A 138 13.98 -4.21 3.13
C SER A 138 12.73 -3.48 2.59
N GLU A 139 12.83 -2.86 1.40
CA GLU A 139 11.70 -2.26 0.69
C GLU A 139 11.12 -3.18 -0.40
N ALA A 140 9.84 -3.01 -0.70
CA ALA A 140 9.16 -3.58 -1.87
C ALA A 140 8.55 -2.45 -2.71
N THR A 141 8.46 -2.64 -4.03
CA THR A 141 8.16 -1.56 -5.02
C THR A 141 6.78 -1.66 -5.65
N PHE A 142 5.89 -2.45 -5.07
CA PHE A 142 4.62 -2.83 -5.68
C PHE A 142 3.65 -1.66 -5.88
N LEU A 143 3.65 -0.65 -4.99
CA LEU A 143 2.76 0.51 -5.12
C LEU A 143 3.23 1.38 -6.29
N TYR A 144 4.54 1.59 -6.39
CA TYR A 144 5.13 2.27 -7.53
C TYR A 144 4.85 1.55 -8.86
N GLU A 145 4.88 0.21 -8.86
CA GLU A 145 4.52 -0.61 -10.03
C GLU A 145 3.05 -0.46 -10.43
N ALA A 146 2.13 -0.51 -9.46
CA ALA A 146 0.71 -0.24 -9.72
C ALA A 146 0.50 1.18 -10.28
N ALA A 147 1.25 2.14 -9.74
CA ALA A 147 1.25 3.52 -10.22
C ALA A 147 1.88 3.68 -11.63
N CYS A 148 2.46 2.63 -12.24
CA CYS A 148 3.00 2.67 -13.60
C CYS A 148 1.93 2.34 -14.66
N ASN A 149 0.71 1.95 -14.26
CA ASN A 149 -0.33 1.54 -15.20
C ASN A 149 -0.61 2.66 -16.23
N PRO A 150 -0.55 2.38 -17.55
CA PRO A 150 -0.72 3.41 -18.57
C PRO A 150 -2.17 3.88 -18.76
N ASP A 151 -3.15 3.22 -18.15
CA ASP A 151 -4.54 3.71 -18.14
C ASP A 151 -4.78 4.54 -16.86
N PRO A 152 -5.20 5.81 -16.97
CA PRO A 152 -5.39 6.69 -15.81
C PRO A 152 -6.48 6.19 -14.87
N VAL A 153 -7.53 5.50 -15.36
CA VAL A 153 -8.61 4.98 -14.52
C VAL A 153 -8.18 3.71 -13.81
N LEU A 154 -7.46 2.79 -14.48
CA LEU A 154 -6.92 1.60 -13.83
C LEU A 154 -5.86 1.97 -12.79
N ARG A 155 -5.02 2.97 -13.08
CA ARG A 155 -4.07 3.52 -12.11
C ARG A 155 -4.80 4.09 -10.90
N LEU A 156 -5.82 4.92 -11.13
CA LEU A 156 -6.62 5.51 -10.06
C LEU A 156 -7.28 4.42 -9.19
N THR A 157 -7.87 3.38 -9.75
CA THR A 157 -8.50 2.33 -8.94
C THR A 157 -7.49 1.44 -8.23
N GLY A 158 -6.39 1.07 -8.90
CA GLY A 158 -5.34 0.25 -8.29
C GLY A 158 -4.58 0.97 -7.19
N VAL A 159 -4.29 2.26 -7.34
CA VAL A 159 -3.58 3.05 -6.33
C VAL A 159 -4.58 3.59 -5.31
N ASN A 160 -5.42 4.58 -5.71
CA ASN A 160 -6.25 5.33 -4.77
C ASN A 160 -7.32 4.51 -4.06
N ARG A 161 -7.88 3.47 -4.68
CA ARG A 161 -8.91 2.65 -3.99
C ARG A 161 -8.30 1.44 -3.30
N ALA A 162 -7.56 0.61 -4.03
CA ALA A 162 -7.03 -0.62 -3.44
C ALA A 162 -5.85 -0.37 -2.50
N LEU A 163 -4.79 0.29 -2.96
CA LEU A 163 -3.55 0.45 -2.18
C LEU A 163 -3.66 1.50 -1.07
N GLU A 164 -4.25 2.67 -1.30
CA GLU A 164 -4.53 3.61 -0.21
C GLU A 164 -5.59 3.05 0.75
N GLY A 165 -6.51 2.20 0.24
CA GLY A 165 -7.43 1.45 1.10
C GLY A 165 -6.70 0.50 2.04
N LEU A 166 -5.62 -0.16 1.58
CA LEU A 166 -4.74 -0.94 2.44
C LEU A 166 -3.98 -0.03 3.42
N ALA A 167 -3.54 1.15 2.98
CA ALA A 167 -2.88 2.12 3.86
C ALA A 167 -3.78 2.47 5.05
N ILE A 168 -5.08 2.74 4.83
CA ILE A 168 -6.08 2.94 5.90
C ILE A 168 -6.03 1.83 6.97
N ASP A 169 -5.99 0.56 6.54
CA ASP A 169 -5.96 -0.59 7.46
C ASP A 169 -4.64 -0.62 8.28
N VAL A 170 -3.52 -0.31 7.61
CA VAL A 170 -2.19 -0.33 8.22
C VAL A 170 -2.01 0.83 9.21
N PHE A 171 -2.37 2.05 8.83
CA PHE A 171 -2.34 3.23 9.71
C PHE A 171 -3.23 3.02 10.94
N ASN A 172 -4.45 2.49 10.75
CA ASN A 172 -5.32 2.20 11.89
C ASN A 172 -4.71 1.14 12.82
N THR A 173 -4.08 0.11 12.26
CA THR A 173 -3.38 -0.93 13.05
C THR A 173 -2.24 -0.33 13.88
N MET A 174 -1.40 0.53 13.29
CA MET A 174 -0.28 1.16 13.99
C MET A 174 -0.76 2.15 15.07
N LYS A 175 -1.83 2.90 14.78
CA LYS A 175 -2.49 3.76 15.77
C LYS A 175 -2.99 2.98 16.98
N GLU A 176 -3.70 1.86 16.76
CA GLU A 176 -4.22 1.02 17.84
C GLU A 176 -3.08 0.39 18.68
N PHE A 177 -1.99 0.01 18.01
CA PHE A 177 -0.77 -0.43 18.68
C PHE A 177 -0.19 0.69 19.56
N ALA A 178 -0.03 1.90 19.03
CA ALA A 178 0.51 3.04 19.77
C ALA A 178 -0.33 3.39 21.01
N GLY A 179 -1.65 3.42 20.87
CA GLY A 179 -2.56 3.64 21.99
C GLY A 179 -2.44 2.54 23.06
N SER A 180 -2.29 1.29 22.65
CA SER A 180 -2.06 0.15 23.56
C SER A 180 -0.70 0.20 24.24
N ALA A 181 0.32 0.71 23.55
CA ALA A 181 1.68 0.90 24.06
C ALA A 181 1.81 2.15 24.97
N GLY A 182 0.80 3.03 24.96
CA GLY A 182 0.86 4.32 25.67
C GLY A 182 1.85 5.30 25.01
N ASP A 183 2.03 5.22 23.70
CA ASP A 183 2.85 6.15 22.91
C ASP A 183 1.95 7.20 22.22
N PRO A 184 1.76 8.37 22.85
CA PRO A 184 0.88 9.41 22.31
C PRO A 184 1.45 10.11 21.07
N VAL A 185 2.76 9.97 20.80
CA VAL A 185 3.39 10.60 19.63
C VAL A 185 3.08 9.77 18.40
N LEU A 186 3.35 8.46 18.47
CA LEU A 186 3.03 7.55 17.38
C LEU A 186 1.52 7.52 17.10
N GLU A 187 0.68 7.44 18.15
CA GLU A 187 -0.78 7.43 18.00
C GLU A 187 -1.28 8.68 17.27
N TYR A 188 -0.81 9.86 17.67
CA TYR A 188 -1.22 11.12 17.05
C TYR A 188 -0.79 11.22 15.59
N CYS A 189 0.46 10.87 15.28
CA CYS A 189 0.97 10.94 13.91
C CYS A 189 0.24 9.97 12.97
N GLU A 190 0.00 8.73 13.41
CA GLU A 190 -0.71 7.73 12.62
C GLU A 190 -2.19 8.09 12.42
N ASP A 191 -2.88 8.63 13.44
CA ASP A 191 -4.26 9.11 13.29
C ASP A 191 -4.35 10.30 12.34
N TRP A 192 -3.31 11.14 12.31
CA TRP A 192 -3.26 12.30 11.44
C TRP A 192 -3.07 11.91 9.96
N MET A 193 -2.12 11.02 9.67
CA MET A 193 -1.92 10.48 8.31
C MET A 193 -3.15 9.67 7.85
N LEU A 194 -3.75 8.87 8.74
CA LEU A 194 -4.99 8.13 8.46
C LEU A 194 -6.14 9.02 7.97
N ALA A 195 -6.26 10.25 8.50
CA ALA A 195 -7.31 11.18 8.07
C ALA A 195 -7.12 11.65 6.62
N ASP A 196 -5.88 11.84 6.19
CA ASP A 196 -5.53 12.16 4.81
C ASP A 196 -5.81 10.95 3.90
N GLU A 197 -5.48 9.73 4.32
CA GLU A 197 -5.73 8.52 3.52
C GLU A 197 -7.22 8.26 3.25
N VAL A 198 -8.08 8.50 4.24
CA VAL A 198 -9.54 8.46 4.03
C VAL A 198 -9.98 9.42 2.92
N THR A 199 -9.33 10.58 2.84
CA THR A 199 -9.60 11.60 1.83
C THR A 199 -9.04 11.19 0.46
N HIS A 200 -7.84 10.61 0.39
CA HIS A 200 -7.23 10.10 -0.85
C HIS A 200 -8.08 8.99 -1.48
N VAL A 201 -8.54 8.05 -0.66
CA VAL A 201 -9.42 6.98 -1.12
C VAL A 201 -10.77 7.53 -1.55
N LYS A 202 -11.36 8.45 -0.77
CA LYS A 202 -12.62 9.12 -1.16
C LYS A 202 -12.51 9.85 -2.49
N MET A 203 -11.41 10.56 -2.70
CA MET A 203 -11.11 11.22 -3.97
C MET A 203 -11.09 10.20 -5.12
N GLY A 204 -10.40 9.07 -4.96
CA GLY A 204 -10.38 7.99 -5.95
C GLY A 204 -11.76 7.43 -6.26
N SER A 205 -12.57 7.19 -5.22
CA SER A 205 -13.97 6.76 -5.33
C SER A 205 -14.84 7.73 -6.14
N ASP A 206 -14.71 9.02 -5.84
CA ASP A 206 -15.46 10.08 -6.53
C ASP A 206 -15.03 10.21 -7.99
N TRP A 207 -13.72 10.14 -8.27
CA TRP A 207 -13.19 10.24 -9.63
C TRP A 207 -13.49 9.03 -10.50
N LEU A 208 -13.44 7.80 -9.95
CA LEU A 208 -13.86 6.60 -10.66
C LEU A 208 -15.30 6.76 -11.17
N ARG A 209 -16.23 7.17 -10.30
CA ARG A 209 -17.64 7.40 -10.68
C ARG A 209 -17.80 8.49 -11.74
N ARG A 210 -17.05 9.60 -11.61
CA ARG A 210 -17.14 10.74 -12.55
C ARG A 210 -16.60 10.41 -13.93
N ILE A 211 -15.40 9.83 -14.03
CA ILE A 211 -14.75 9.57 -15.32
C ILE A 211 -15.42 8.41 -16.07
N THR A 212 -16.06 7.49 -15.35
CA THR A 212 -16.78 6.37 -15.95
C THR A 212 -18.29 6.57 -15.98
N ALA A 213 -18.80 7.80 -15.78
CA ALA A 213 -20.23 8.08 -15.67
C ALA A 213 -21.04 7.54 -16.87
N ASP A 214 -20.49 7.73 -18.07
CA ASP A 214 -21.10 7.32 -19.34
C ASP A 214 -20.45 6.06 -19.96
N ASP A 215 -19.60 5.36 -19.21
CA ASP A 215 -18.88 4.15 -19.66
C ASP A 215 -18.88 3.06 -18.57
N PRO A 216 -20.01 2.32 -18.44
CA PRO A 216 -20.15 1.24 -17.46
C PRO A 216 -19.12 0.13 -17.67
N GLU A 217 -18.78 -0.21 -18.91
CA GLU A 217 -17.81 -1.28 -19.19
C GLU A 217 -16.41 -0.90 -18.71
N ARG A 218 -16.01 0.38 -18.84
CA ARG A 218 -14.75 0.87 -18.27
C ARG A 218 -14.77 0.86 -16.75
N ARG A 219 -15.90 1.15 -16.13
CA ARG A 219 -16.08 1.04 -14.68
C ARG A 219 -15.87 -0.40 -14.21
N ASP A 220 -16.52 -1.35 -14.86
CA ASP A 220 -16.43 -2.77 -14.51
C ASP A 220 -14.98 -3.28 -14.64
N ARG A 221 -14.29 -2.92 -15.73
CA ARG A 221 -12.85 -3.26 -15.88
C ARG A 221 -11.98 -2.66 -14.78
N ALA A 222 -12.29 -1.44 -14.33
CA ALA A 222 -11.52 -0.77 -13.30
C ALA A 222 -11.76 -1.36 -11.90
N LEU A 223 -12.99 -1.79 -11.61
CA LEU A 223 -13.35 -2.50 -10.39
C LEU A 223 -12.78 -3.93 -10.38
N GLU A 224 -12.80 -4.64 -11.51
CA GLU A 224 -12.14 -5.94 -11.64
C GLU A 224 -10.62 -5.80 -11.41
N PHE A 225 -9.99 -4.77 -11.99
CA PHE A 225 -8.58 -4.49 -11.72
C PHE A 225 -8.32 -4.18 -10.24
N GLN A 226 -9.21 -3.42 -9.60
CA GLN A 226 -9.14 -3.17 -8.16
C GLN A 226 -9.20 -4.49 -7.37
N HIS A 227 -10.12 -5.40 -7.70
CA HIS A 227 -10.25 -6.69 -7.03
C HIS A 227 -8.98 -7.55 -7.16
N VAL A 228 -8.37 -7.57 -8.35
CA VAL A 228 -7.08 -8.27 -8.58
C VAL A 228 -5.98 -7.67 -7.70
N VAL A 229 -5.90 -6.34 -7.63
CA VAL A 229 -4.94 -5.63 -6.78
C VAL A 229 -5.23 -5.95 -5.30
N ASP A 230 -6.46 -5.81 -4.82
CA ASP A 230 -6.86 -6.13 -3.45
C ASP A 230 -6.54 -7.57 -3.06
N LYS A 231 -6.71 -8.55 -3.97
CA LYS A 231 -6.35 -9.96 -3.74
C LYS A 231 -4.83 -10.15 -3.67
N LEU A 232 -4.07 -9.56 -4.59
CA LEU A 232 -2.59 -9.58 -4.54
C LEU A 232 -2.06 -8.98 -3.22
N PHE A 233 -2.76 -7.98 -2.69
CA PHE A 233 -2.40 -7.27 -1.46
C PHE A 233 -3.20 -7.70 -0.23
N SER A 234 -3.83 -8.88 -0.27
CA SER A 234 -4.28 -9.60 0.92
C SER A 234 -3.12 -10.03 1.83
N LEU A 235 -1.87 -9.87 1.35
CA LEU A 235 -0.62 -10.14 2.06
C LEU A 235 -0.56 -11.58 2.61
N GLY A 236 -1.15 -12.54 1.89
CA GLY A 236 -1.22 -13.94 2.32
C GLY A 236 -2.14 -14.18 3.52
N GLY A 237 -3.17 -13.34 3.68
CA GLY A 237 -4.17 -13.49 4.74
C GLY A 237 -3.79 -12.87 6.09
N VAL A 238 -2.79 -11.98 6.13
CA VAL A 238 -2.45 -11.21 7.34
C VAL A 238 -3.39 -10.03 7.57
N ARG A 239 -4.07 -9.55 6.51
CA ARG A 239 -5.17 -8.61 6.62
C ARG A 239 -6.46 -9.38 6.89
N GLY A 240 -7.33 -8.89 7.77
CA GLY A 240 -8.60 -9.57 8.06
C GLY A 240 -9.46 -8.89 9.13
N GLU A 241 -10.61 -9.50 9.40
CA GLU A 241 -11.60 -9.01 10.37
C GLU A 241 -11.55 -9.75 11.71
N GLU A 242 -10.78 -10.83 11.78
CA GLU A 242 -10.59 -11.64 12.97
C GLU A 242 -9.63 -10.97 13.95
N ASP A 243 -9.93 -11.00 15.25
CA ASP A 243 -9.17 -10.29 16.31
C ASP A 243 -7.67 -10.64 16.36
N ASP A 244 -7.30 -11.75 15.72
CA ASP A 244 -5.93 -12.25 15.61
C ASP A 244 -5.25 -11.90 14.28
N SER A 245 -5.91 -11.12 13.42
CA SER A 245 -5.35 -10.62 12.17
C SER A 245 -4.29 -9.56 12.45
N PRO A 246 -3.06 -9.73 11.93
CA PRO A 246 -2.00 -8.74 12.08
C PRO A 246 -2.37 -7.34 11.60
N ILE A 247 -3.10 -7.23 10.50
CA ILE A 247 -3.61 -5.97 9.96
C ILE A 247 -5.13 -6.05 10.01
N ARG A 248 -5.74 -5.14 10.77
CA ARG A 248 -7.18 -5.10 10.98
C ARG A 248 -7.85 -4.36 9.83
N LEU A 249 -8.81 -5.01 9.17
CA LEU A 249 -9.63 -4.35 8.15
C LEU A 249 -10.44 -3.22 8.81
N ALA A 250 -10.17 -1.99 8.43
CA ALA A 250 -10.69 -0.79 9.06
C ALA A 250 -12.03 -0.37 8.43
N ARG A 251 -13.08 -1.21 8.57
CA ARG A 251 -14.42 -1.03 7.97
C ARG A 251 -14.91 0.41 8.04
N ARG A 252 -14.90 1.00 9.24
CA ARG A 252 -15.44 2.34 9.46
C ARG A 252 -14.74 3.41 8.62
N PHE A 253 -13.42 3.31 8.45
CA PHE A 253 -12.66 4.27 7.66
C PHE A 253 -12.85 4.05 6.16
N ARG A 254 -13.00 2.79 5.72
CA ARG A 254 -13.35 2.46 4.32
C ARG A 254 -14.74 2.95 3.93
N GLU A 255 -15.74 2.82 4.81
CA GLU A 255 -17.07 3.43 4.64
C GLU A 255 -16.98 4.95 4.45
N LEU A 256 -16.24 5.64 5.34
CA LEU A 256 -16.00 7.09 5.24
C LEU A 256 -15.31 7.46 3.92
N ALA A 257 -14.44 6.58 3.44
CA ALA A 257 -13.74 6.72 2.17
C ALA A 257 -14.60 6.37 0.93
N GLY A 258 -15.86 6.00 1.13
CA GLY A 258 -16.84 5.81 0.06
C GLY A 258 -16.83 4.43 -0.59
N PHE A 259 -16.36 3.41 0.13
CA PHE A 259 -16.69 2.01 -0.18
C PHE A 259 -18.14 1.70 0.24
N ALA A 260 -18.81 0.85 -0.53
CA ALA A 260 -20.07 0.23 -0.12
C ALA A 260 -19.81 -0.98 0.80
N ASP A 261 -20.80 -1.35 1.62
CA ASP A 261 -20.68 -2.48 2.55
C ASP A 261 -20.32 -3.77 1.81
N GLU A 262 -20.94 -4.01 0.64
CA GLU A 262 -20.66 -5.17 -0.20
C GLU A 262 -19.20 -5.21 -0.71
N GLU A 263 -18.63 -4.05 -1.06
CA GLU A 263 -17.24 -3.96 -1.51
C GLU A 263 -16.28 -4.31 -0.35
N ILE A 264 -16.63 -3.92 0.88
CA ILE A 264 -15.80 -4.23 2.04
C ILE A 264 -15.93 -5.71 2.41
N ASP A 265 -17.13 -6.29 2.28
CA ASP A 265 -17.36 -7.73 2.46
C ASP A 265 -16.57 -8.57 1.45
N GLU A 266 -16.50 -8.15 0.20
CA GLU A 266 -15.68 -8.82 -0.83
C GLU A 266 -14.18 -8.79 -0.48
N ILE A 267 -13.68 -7.65 0.02
CA ILE A 267 -12.28 -7.52 0.48
C ILE A 267 -12.01 -8.41 1.70
N ALA A 268 -12.95 -8.48 2.64
CA ALA A 268 -12.88 -9.35 3.81
C ALA A 268 -12.84 -10.84 3.40
N GLU A 269 -13.74 -11.26 2.50
CA GLU A 269 -13.79 -12.64 2.02
C GLU A 269 -12.52 -13.01 1.24
N ALA A 270 -12.02 -12.13 0.36
CA ALA A 270 -10.77 -12.35 -0.36
C ALA A 270 -9.58 -12.52 0.60
N SER A 271 -9.57 -11.76 1.71
CA SER A 271 -8.53 -11.87 2.73
C SER A 271 -8.64 -13.19 3.52
N SER A 272 -9.87 -13.63 3.82
CA SER A 272 -10.16 -14.93 4.46
C SER A 272 -9.83 -16.13 3.55
N GLU A 273 -10.11 -16.04 2.25
CA GLU A 273 -9.69 -17.03 1.25
C GLU A 273 -8.16 -17.15 1.22
N ALA A 274 -7.44 -16.04 1.09
CA ALA A 274 -5.98 -16.02 1.08
C ALA A 274 -5.38 -16.65 2.37
N ARG A 275 -5.99 -16.37 3.53
CA ARG A 275 -5.60 -16.98 4.81
C ARG A 275 -5.76 -18.50 4.79
N ARG A 276 -6.91 -19.01 4.31
CA ARG A 276 -7.18 -20.45 4.20
C ARG A 276 -6.21 -21.14 3.24
N GLU A 277 -5.87 -20.51 2.12
CA GLU A 277 -4.89 -21.04 1.16
C GLU A 277 -3.49 -21.20 1.79
N VAL A 278 -3.04 -20.18 2.53
CA VAL A 278 -1.75 -20.23 3.23
C VAL A 278 -1.75 -21.28 4.34
N GLU A 279 -2.82 -21.37 5.15
CA GLU A 279 -2.95 -22.39 6.20
C GLU A 279 -2.94 -23.82 5.61
N ALA A 280 -3.61 -24.03 4.48
CA ALA A 280 -3.62 -25.32 3.76
C ALA A 280 -2.23 -25.68 3.22
N MET A 281 -1.52 -24.72 2.62
CA MET A 281 -0.15 -24.92 2.12
C MET A 281 0.82 -25.27 3.26
N GLN A 282 0.71 -24.59 4.41
CA GLN A 282 1.52 -24.91 5.58
C GLN A 282 1.21 -26.29 6.16
N ALA A 283 -0.06 -26.69 6.19
CA ALA A 283 -0.45 -28.02 6.63
C ALA A 283 0.12 -29.11 5.72
N ALA A 284 0.06 -28.92 4.39
CA ALA A 284 0.66 -29.83 3.42
C ALA A 284 2.19 -29.94 3.60
N ASN A 285 2.89 -28.82 3.77
CA ASN A 285 4.34 -28.83 3.99
C ASN A 285 4.74 -29.52 5.30
N ARG A 286 3.95 -29.39 6.37
CA ARG A 286 4.18 -30.13 7.62
C ARG A 286 4.01 -31.64 7.43
N SER A 287 2.98 -32.08 6.69
CA SER A 287 2.80 -33.51 6.42
C SER A 287 3.95 -34.13 5.62
N VAL A 288 4.58 -33.37 4.73
CA VAL A 288 5.75 -33.83 3.94
C VAL A 288 7.03 -33.93 4.77
N LEU A 289 7.15 -33.15 5.86
CA LEU A 289 8.32 -33.19 6.75
C LEU A 289 8.19 -34.25 7.86
N GLU A 290 6.99 -34.80 8.06
CA GLU A 290 6.69 -35.86 9.04
C GLU A 290 6.74 -37.28 8.44
N GLU A 291 6.90 -37.41 7.12
CA GLU A 291 7.17 -38.66 6.36
C GLU A 291 8.66 -38.87 6.08
#